data_AF-A0AAV0X7Q4-F1
#
_entry.id   AF-A0AAV0X7Q4-F1
#
_cell.length_a   1.000
_cell.length_b   1.000
_cell.length_c   1.000
_cell.angle_alpha   90.00
_cell.angle_beta   90.00
_cell.angle_gamma   90.00
#
_symmetry.space_group_name_H-M   'P 1'
#
loop_
_entity.id
_entity.type
_entity.pdbx_description
1 polymer ?
#
loop_
_entity_poly.entity_id
_entity_poly.type
_entity_poly.pdbx_seq_one_letter_code
_entity_poly.pdbx_strand_id
1 'polypeptide(L)'
;MENKNTDSRRWEPVNKLYKISSFVDIYKSLQYLRKVTEENVLGLLPAADLLQLQGVKDACCDFLQSQLCPTNCIGINTLADLHSCKKLITSSEIYIHQHFSEVFGGDEFLSLSSEQVIKLISNDRLPVSSDEKVFESVIGWVKYDLGSRQCILPQLMEHVRLPLTSKDYILKNIVVEPLILNCFKCYHYVFEALNTINSEDFIPQIVRNIPRHGDKVILAVGGNGFRKINCLEWFDPRTDQWHFGPELITDRCQNSLVVINDNFVFDVGGNVYDFEPHRSVYMLDLSSESPCWQPSVDMLVERKLSGVGVINDNIYAVGGFDDRFGNLQSAEVFDYNTQAWRMISSMTSIRSLFAVGVLNDILYVVGGQDQSQRPLDTVECYNPSMDMWRPVANMRVRRSCAGVGVLNGVLYAVGGVDGLDCLSSVEAYKPSTGVWTSMADMLLPRKYPEVVTLEGTQSILSHFEISSFSLEWTKWEF
;
A
#
# COMPACT_ATOMS: atom_id res chain seq x y z
N MET A 1 18.69 -8.92 53.64
CA MET A 1 19.27 -7.99 52.65
C MET A 1 19.81 -8.86 51.53
N GLU A 2 19.01 -9.03 50.49
CA GLU A 2 19.42 -9.63 49.23
C GLU A 2 20.51 -8.77 48.59
N ASN A 3 21.53 -9.41 48.04
CA ASN A 3 22.35 -8.78 47.02
C ASN A 3 22.30 -9.68 45.79
N LYS A 4 21.70 -9.13 44.73
CA LYS A 4 21.47 -9.75 43.43
C LYS A 4 22.81 -9.99 42.74
N ASN A 5 23.06 -11.24 42.38
CA ASN A 5 24.09 -11.59 41.41
C ASN A 5 23.40 -11.62 40.03
N THR A 6 23.72 -10.65 39.20
CA THR A 6 23.43 -10.64 37.76
C THR A 6 24.28 -11.71 37.08
N ASP A 7 23.65 -12.76 36.57
CA ASP A 7 24.32 -13.80 35.81
C ASP A 7 23.69 -13.85 34.41
N SER A 8 24.35 -13.17 33.48
CA SER A 8 24.08 -13.21 32.04
C SER A 8 24.26 -14.63 31.52
N ARG A 9 23.20 -15.29 31.06
CA ARG A 9 23.31 -16.62 30.45
C ARG A 9 23.11 -16.56 28.94
N ARG A 10 24.26 -16.61 28.25
CA ARG A 10 24.47 -16.97 26.85
C ARG A 10 23.60 -18.14 26.41
N TRP A 11 23.06 -18.05 25.19
CA TRP A 11 22.53 -19.17 24.45
C TRP A 11 23.66 -19.79 23.60
N GLU A 12 23.94 -21.08 23.78
CA GLU A 12 24.87 -21.84 22.92
C GLU A 12 24.08 -22.69 21.91
N PRO A 13 24.66 -23.02 20.72
CA PRO A 13 23.98 -23.84 19.72
C PRO A 13 23.93 -25.30 20.17
N VAL A 14 22.72 -25.83 20.35
CA VAL A 14 22.50 -27.22 20.78
C VAL A 14 22.72 -28.18 19.61
N ASN A 15 23.98 -28.60 19.44
CA ASN A 15 24.31 -29.77 18.64
C ASN A 15 24.42 -30.99 19.57
N LYS A 16 23.28 -31.51 20.03
CA LYS A 16 23.20 -32.81 20.70
C LYS A 16 21.94 -33.55 20.25
N LEU A 17 22.17 -34.66 19.54
CA LEU A 17 21.22 -35.73 19.30
C LEU A 17 20.58 -36.16 20.63
N TYR A 18 19.34 -35.75 20.88
CA TYR A 18 18.58 -36.23 22.03
C TYR A 18 17.97 -37.59 21.72
N LYS A 19 18.52 -38.62 22.37
CA LYS A 19 17.84 -39.89 22.61
C LYS A 19 16.47 -39.62 23.22
N ILE A 20 15.45 -40.21 22.59
CA ILE A 20 14.07 -40.44 23.03
C ILE A 20 13.92 -40.38 24.57
N SER A 21 13.68 -39.19 25.12
CA SER A 21 13.20 -38.96 26.49
C SER A 21 11.77 -38.40 26.51
N SER A 22 11.19 -38.10 25.34
CA SER A 22 9.97 -37.32 25.18
C SER A 22 8.70 -38.01 25.69
N PHE A 23 8.56 -39.34 25.62
CA PHE A 23 7.29 -39.99 25.94
C PHE A 23 6.93 -39.92 27.45
N VAL A 24 7.93 -40.02 28.33
CA VAL A 24 7.71 -39.91 29.78
C VAL A 24 7.43 -38.46 30.19
N ASP A 25 8.08 -37.50 29.55
CA ASP A 25 7.85 -36.08 29.82
C ASP A 25 6.50 -35.61 29.30
N ILE A 26 6.05 -36.12 28.14
CA ILE A 26 4.70 -35.87 27.61
C ILE A 26 3.64 -36.53 28.50
N TYR A 27 3.85 -37.77 28.95
CA TYR A 27 2.92 -38.46 29.84
C TYR A 27 2.83 -37.77 31.21
N LYS A 28 3.97 -37.32 31.78
CA LYS A 28 4.00 -36.50 33.00
C LYS A 28 3.32 -35.13 32.81
N SER A 29 3.49 -34.50 31.64
CA SER A 29 2.86 -33.22 31.30
C SER A 29 1.34 -33.35 31.10
N LEU A 30 0.88 -34.49 30.56
CA LEU A 30 -0.54 -34.81 30.39
C LEU A 30 -1.23 -35.22 31.70
N GLN A 31 -0.52 -35.86 32.64
CA GLN A 31 -1.06 -36.24 33.96
C GLN A 31 -1.13 -35.06 34.96
N TYR A 32 -0.37 -33.99 34.73
CA TYR A 32 -0.33 -32.77 35.54
C TYR A 32 -0.64 -31.53 34.69
N LEU A 33 -1.87 -31.41 34.18
CA LEU A 33 -2.37 -30.15 33.62
C LEU A 33 -2.38 -29.06 34.71
N ARG A 34 -1.26 -28.37 34.92
CA ARG A 34 -1.19 -27.22 35.84
C ARG A 34 -0.50 -25.96 35.35
N LYS A 35 0.13 -25.93 34.17
CA LYS A 35 0.38 -24.73 33.30
C LYS A 35 1.51 -25.01 32.30
N VAL A 36 1.43 -24.41 31.11
CA VAL A 36 2.57 -24.24 30.19
C VAL A 36 3.54 -23.23 30.83
N THR A 37 4.84 -23.50 30.77
CA THR A 37 5.91 -22.67 31.37
C THR A 37 7.05 -22.46 30.38
N GLU A 38 7.91 -21.47 30.62
CA GLU A 38 9.09 -21.19 29.77
C GLU A 38 10.01 -22.41 29.61
N GLU A 39 10.17 -23.21 30.66
CA GLU A 39 11.06 -24.37 30.66
C GLU A 39 10.52 -25.55 29.84
N ASN A 40 9.19 -25.69 29.70
CA ASN A 40 8.58 -26.84 29.03
C ASN A 40 8.12 -26.55 27.61
N VAL A 41 7.82 -25.28 27.27
CA VAL A 41 7.17 -24.93 26.00
C VAL A 41 7.98 -25.32 24.76
N LEU A 42 9.32 -25.20 24.82
CA LEU A 42 10.22 -25.54 23.70
C LEU A 42 10.29 -27.05 23.42
N GLY A 43 10.05 -27.89 24.44
CA GLY A 43 9.95 -29.34 24.27
C GLY A 43 8.53 -29.82 23.99
N LEU A 44 7.53 -29.12 24.55
CA LEU A 44 6.12 -29.48 24.45
C LEU A 44 5.55 -29.19 23.07
N LEU A 45 5.89 -28.05 22.46
CA LEU A 45 5.34 -27.65 21.16
C LEU A 45 5.74 -28.62 20.02
N PRO A 46 7.03 -28.99 19.82
CA PRO A 46 7.40 -29.98 18.82
C PRO A 46 6.80 -31.36 19.08
N ALA A 47 6.70 -31.76 20.35
CA ALA A 47 6.11 -33.02 20.75
C ALA A 47 4.61 -33.08 20.48
N ALA A 48 3.88 -32.00 20.78
CA ALA A 48 2.46 -31.88 20.54
C ALA A 48 2.15 -31.86 19.03
N ASP A 49 2.99 -31.20 18.23
CA ASP A 49 2.89 -31.18 16.77
C ASP A 49 3.11 -32.58 16.18
N LEU A 50 4.18 -33.27 16.59
CA LEU A 50 4.50 -34.63 16.14
C LEU A 50 3.40 -35.64 16.50
N LEU A 51 2.80 -35.51 17.69
CA LEU A 51 1.73 -36.39 18.19
C LEU A 51 0.32 -35.91 17.80
N GLN A 52 0.20 -34.82 17.06
CA GLN A 52 -1.08 -34.22 16.62
C GLN A 52 -2.04 -33.88 17.77
N LEU A 53 -1.50 -33.43 18.91
CA LEU A 53 -2.26 -33.02 20.09
C LEU A 53 -2.65 -31.54 19.99
N GLN A 54 -3.70 -31.23 19.23
CA GLN A 54 -4.06 -29.84 18.90
C GLN A 54 -4.32 -28.95 20.13
N GLY A 55 -5.03 -29.44 21.15
CA GLY A 55 -5.30 -28.63 22.35
C GLY A 55 -4.05 -28.24 23.15
N VAL A 56 -3.00 -29.09 23.11
CA VAL A 56 -1.70 -28.79 23.76
C VAL A 56 -0.89 -27.81 22.90
N LYS A 57 -0.95 -27.99 21.58
CA LYS A 57 -0.35 -27.07 20.60
C LYS A 57 -0.93 -25.66 20.71
N ASP A 58 -2.25 -25.55 20.82
CA ASP A 58 -2.95 -24.27 20.99
C ASP A 58 -2.57 -23.59 22.32
N ALA A 59 -2.52 -24.35 23.42
CA ALA A 59 -2.10 -23.83 24.72
C ALA A 59 -0.63 -23.33 24.73
N CYS A 60 0.26 -24.00 23.98
CA CYS A 60 1.63 -23.52 23.76
C CYS A 60 1.66 -22.24 22.94
N CYS A 61 0.84 -22.15 21.89
CA CYS A 61 0.75 -20.95 21.06
C CYS A 61 0.25 -19.75 21.86
N ASP A 62 -0.81 -19.93 22.66
CA ASP A 62 -1.36 -18.86 23.51
C ASP A 62 -0.34 -18.41 24.59
N PHE A 63 0.43 -19.34 25.16
CA PHE A 63 1.50 -19.00 26.09
C PHE A 63 2.62 -18.20 25.40
N LEU A 64 3.14 -18.67 24.26
CA LEU A 64 4.19 -17.96 23.51
C LEU A 64 3.74 -16.58 23.04
N GLN A 65 2.47 -16.45 22.62
CA GLN A 65 1.89 -15.16 22.25
C GLN A 65 1.89 -14.18 23.44
N SER A 66 1.63 -14.65 24.67
CA SER A 66 1.67 -13.81 25.87
C SER A 66 3.08 -13.36 26.30
N GLN A 67 4.13 -14.00 25.77
CA GLN A 67 5.52 -13.75 26.13
C GLN A 67 6.31 -13.01 25.04
N LEU A 68 5.65 -12.54 23.97
CA LEU A 68 6.31 -11.79 22.91
C LEU A 68 6.97 -10.52 23.46
N CYS A 69 8.27 -10.38 23.23
CA CYS A 69 9.05 -9.20 23.55
C CYS A 69 10.12 -8.94 22.46
N PRO A 70 10.75 -7.75 22.42
CA PRO A 70 11.66 -7.39 21.34
C PRO A 70 12.91 -8.28 21.24
N THR A 71 13.22 -9.05 22.29
CA THR A 71 14.40 -9.91 22.37
C THR A 71 14.12 -11.40 22.14
N ASN A 72 12.86 -11.79 21.90
CA ASN A 72 12.50 -13.19 21.65
C ASN A 72 11.54 -13.40 20.46
N CYS A 73 11.03 -12.33 19.85
CA CYS A 73 9.99 -12.41 18.85
C CYS A 73 10.46 -13.07 17.55
N ILE A 74 11.74 -12.93 17.17
CA ILE A 74 12.28 -13.58 15.97
C ILE A 74 12.37 -15.09 16.19
N GLY A 75 12.88 -15.52 17.35
CA GLY A 75 12.95 -16.92 17.75
C GLY A 75 11.56 -17.57 17.84
N ILE A 76 10.60 -16.89 18.44
CA ILE A 76 9.20 -17.37 18.54
C ILE A 76 8.58 -17.49 17.14
N ASN A 77 8.77 -16.50 16.26
CA ASN A 77 8.25 -16.57 14.89
C ASN A 77 8.85 -17.74 14.11
N THR A 78 10.18 -17.93 14.21
CA THR A 78 10.88 -19.04 13.55
C THR A 78 10.39 -20.40 14.05
N LEU A 79 10.12 -20.53 15.35
CA LEU A 79 9.56 -21.73 15.95
C LEU A 79 8.11 -21.97 15.49
N ALA A 80 7.32 -20.90 15.37
CA ALA A 80 5.95 -20.96 14.90
C ALA A 80 5.88 -21.41 13.43
N ASP A 81 6.78 -20.89 12.58
CA ASP A 81 6.96 -21.31 11.19
C ASP A 81 7.31 -22.80 11.09
N LEU A 82 8.26 -23.27 11.91
CA LEU A 82 8.72 -24.67 11.91
C LEU A 82 7.58 -25.65 12.20
N HIS A 83 6.65 -25.27 13.07
CA HIS A 83 5.49 -26.09 13.48
C HIS A 83 4.18 -25.67 12.80
N SER A 84 4.24 -24.82 11.77
CA SER A 84 3.09 -24.34 11.01
C SER A 84 1.97 -23.74 11.88
N CYS A 85 2.33 -23.03 12.94
CA CYS A 85 1.42 -22.39 13.90
C CYS A 85 0.93 -21.03 13.38
N LYS A 86 0.01 -21.02 12.41
CA LYS A 86 -0.47 -19.81 11.70
C LYS A 86 -0.85 -18.63 12.61
N LYS A 87 -1.64 -18.87 13.68
CA LYS A 87 -2.08 -17.82 14.62
C LYS A 87 -0.91 -17.13 15.32
N LEU A 88 0.09 -17.92 15.72
CA LEU A 88 1.28 -17.43 16.41
C LEU A 88 2.21 -16.68 15.45
N ILE A 89 2.38 -17.19 14.21
CA ILE A 89 3.11 -16.51 13.13
C ILE A 89 2.54 -15.10 12.95
N THR A 90 1.24 -14.97 12.65
CA THR A 90 0.59 -13.67 12.43
C THR A 90 0.74 -12.75 13.64
N SER A 91 0.57 -13.27 14.86
CA SER A 91 0.71 -12.45 16.08
C SER A 91 2.14 -11.96 16.30
N SER A 92 3.15 -12.81 16.01
CA SER A 92 4.56 -12.45 16.12
C SER A 92 5.01 -11.50 15.00
N GLU A 93 4.49 -11.65 13.78
CA GLU A 93 4.73 -10.72 12.67
C GLU A 93 4.17 -9.32 12.97
N ILE A 94 2.95 -9.23 13.51
CA ILE A 94 2.36 -7.96 13.96
C ILE A 94 3.23 -7.31 15.05
N TYR A 95 3.72 -8.09 16.01
CA TYR A 95 4.59 -7.58 17.08
C TYR A 95 5.93 -7.06 16.55
N ILE A 96 6.56 -7.82 15.64
CA ILE A 96 7.81 -7.41 14.97
C ILE A 96 7.60 -6.11 14.17
N HIS A 97 6.44 -5.94 13.52
CA HIS A 97 6.09 -4.69 12.83
C HIS A 97 6.06 -3.51 13.79
N GLN A 98 5.30 -3.63 14.88
CA GLN A 98 5.11 -2.55 15.86
C GLN A 98 6.41 -2.13 16.57
N HIS A 99 7.34 -3.08 16.78
CA HIS A 99 8.59 -2.86 17.50
C HIS A 99 9.85 -3.00 16.63
N PHE A 100 9.74 -2.82 15.31
CA PHE A 100 10.80 -3.11 14.34
C PHE A 100 12.17 -2.56 14.72
N SER A 101 12.24 -1.27 15.09
CA SER A 101 13.50 -0.60 15.41
C SER A 101 14.21 -1.20 16.63
N GLU A 102 13.44 -1.67 17.62
CA GLU A 102 13.98 -2.30 18.83
C GLU A 102 14.43 -3.74 18.54
N VAL A 103 13.68 -4.46 17.71
CA VAL A 103 13.95 -5.86 17.34
C VAL A 103 15.22 -5.96 16.48
N PHE A 104 15.34 -5.14 15.44
CA PHE A 104 16.50 -5.16 14.53
C PHE A 104 17.75 -4.49 15.10
N GLY A 105 17.60 -3.65 16.14
CA GLY A 105 18.71 -3.13 16.94
C GLY A 105 19.11 -4.03 18.11
N GLY A 106 18.34 -5.09 18.39
CA GLY A 106 18.50 -5.94 19.56
C GLY A 106 19.53 -7.06 19.41
N ASP A 107 20.00 -7.58 20.55
CA ASP A 107 21.00 -8.65 20.62
C ASP A 107 20.55 -9.94 19.91
N GLU A 108 19.23 -10.22 19.87
CA GLU A 108 18.68 -11.40 19.19
C GLU A 108 18.98 -11.35 17.69
N PHE A 109 18.70 -10.23 17.01
CA PHE A 109 19.00 -10.07 15.59
C PHE A 109 20.51 -10.14 15.31
N LEU A 110 21.33 -9.49 16.15
CA LEU A 110 22.79 -9.51 16.02
C LEU A 110 23.39 -10.91 16.20
N SER A 111 22.70 -11.79 16.95
CA SER A 111 23.11 -13.18 17.17
C SER A 111 22.73 -14.16 16.06
N LEU A 112 21.87 -13.75 15.11
CA LEU A 112 21.43 -14.62 14.01
C LEU A 112 22.58 -15.04 13.10
N SER A 113 22.44 -16.22 12.47
CA SER A 113 23.35 -16.68 11.42
C SER A 113 23.13 -15.91 10.12
N SER A 114 24.12 -15.95 9.21
CA SER A 114 24.00 -15.33 7.88
C SER A 114 22.81 -15.86 7.09
N GLU A 115 22.55 -17.17 7.15
CA GLU A 115 21.42 -17.81 6.47
C GLU A 115 20.07 -17.29 6.99
N GLN A 116 19.95 -17.10 8.31
CA GLN A 116 18.75 -16.58 8.94
C GLN A 116 18.51 -15.11 8.57
N VAL A 117 19.56 -14.28 8.57
CA VAL A 117 19.46 -12.87 8.17
C VAL A 117 19.08 -12.78 6.70
N ILE A 118 19.74 -13.53 5.81
CA ILE A 118 19.41 -13.58 4.37
C ILE A 118 17.93 -13.95 4.18
N LYS A 119 17.46 -15.03 4.85
CA LYS A 119 16.05 -15.44 4.78
C LYS A 119 15.13 -14.30 5.22
N LEU A 120 15.43 -13.64 6.32
CA LEU A 120 14.62 -12.54 6.87
C LEU A 120 14.54 -11.34 5.92
N ILE A 121 15.69 -10.85 5.44
CA ILE A 121 15.73 -9.70 4.53
C ILE A 121 15.30 -10.04 3.10
N SER A 122 15.30 -11.31 2.70
CA SER A 122 14.75 -11.74 1.41
C SER A 122 13.22 -11.75 1.39
N ASN A 123 12.57 -11.76 2.54
CA ASN A 123 11.12 -11.84 2.65
C ASN A 123 10.45 -10.55 2.14
N ASP A 124 9.62 -10.68 1.10
CA ASP A 124 8.83 -9.57 0.56
C ASP A 124 7.79 -9.03 1.55
N ARG A 125 7.39 -9.81 2.56
CA ARG A 125 6.44 -9.41 3.61
C ARG A 125 7.13 -8.88 4.86
N LEU A 126 8.42 -8.59 4.79
CA LEU A 126 9.14 -8.06 5.94
C LEU A 126 8.50 -6.74 6.39
N PRO A 127 8.02 -6.64 7.65
CA PRO A 127 7.29 -5.47 8.14
C PRO A 127 8.25 -4.32 8.43
N VAL A 128 8.68 -3.60 7.40
CA VAL A 128 9.65 -2.51 7.52
C VAL A 128 9.13 -1.24 6.84
N SER A 129 9.27 -0.10 7.51
CA SER A 129 8.83 1.20 7.00
C SER A 129 9.63 1.71 5.80
N SER A 130 10.89 1.27 5.65
CA SER A 130 11.75 1.63 4.51
C SER A 130 12.93 0.66 4.34
N ASP A 131 13.40 0.47 3.10
CA ASP A 131 14.65 -0.27 2.84
C ASP A 131 15.90 0.47 3.35
N GLU A 132 15.78 1.75 3.72
CA GLU A 132 16.82 2.49 4.46
C GLU A 132 17.10 1.83 5.82
N LYS A 133 16.05 1.41 6.54
CA LYS A 133 16.16 0.69 7.82
C LYS A 133 16.70 -0.73 7.67
N VAL A 134 16.36 -1.40 6.55
CA VAL A 134 16.96 -2.69 6.21
C VAL A 134 18.46 -2.54 5.99
N PHE A 135 18.88 -1.51 5.24
CA PHE A 135 20.30 -1.21 5.04
C PHE A 135 21.04 -0.95 6.35
N GLU A 136 20.52 -0.08 7.22
CA GLU A 136 21.08 0.20 8.54
C GLU A 136 21.25 -1.07 9.37
N SER A 137 20.24 -1.94 9.36
CA SER A 137 20.25 -3.21 10.09
C SER A 137 21.29 -4.18 9.56
N VAL A 138 21.41 -4.32 8.24
CA VAL A 138 22.43 -5.15 7.59
C VAL A 138 23.83 -4.67 7.93
N ILE A 139 24.07 -3.36 7.85
CA ILE A 139 25.37 -2.77 8.21
C ILE A 139 25.67 -2.96 9.70
N GLY A 140 24.69 -2.76 10.59
CA GLY A 140 24.82 -3.01 12.02
C GLY A 140 25.20 -4.47 12.32
N TRP A 141 24.51 -5.41 11.68
CA TRP A 141 24.78 -6.85 11.83
C TRP A 141 26.18 -7.25 11.37
N VAL A 142 26.66 -6.68 10.25
CA VAL A 142 28.03 -6.93 9.77
C VAL A 142 29.08 -6.30 10.70
N LYS A 143 28.84 -5.06 11.17
CA LYS A 143 29.77 -4.37 12.08
C LYS A 143 29.93 -5.07 13.43
N TYR A 144 28.90 -5.78 13.89
CA TYR A 144 28.92 -6.53 15.15
C TYR A 144 29.99 -7.64 15.18
N ASP A 145 30.25 -8.29 14.06
CA ASP A 145 31.36 -9.24 13.89
C ASP A 145 32.02 -9.05 12.52
N LEU A 146 32.74 -7.92 12.41
CA LEU A 146 33.38 -7.48 11.17
C LEU A 146 34.30 -8.55 10.57
N GLY A 147 35.01 -9.30 11.42
CA GLY A 147 36.01 -10.27 11.00
C GLY A 147 35.42 -11.44 10.21
N SER A 148 34.27 -11.96 10.63
CA SER A 148 33.64 -13.12 9.98
C SER A 148 32.55 -12.73 8.97
N ARG A 149 31.89 -11.58 9.16
CA ARG A 149 30.67 -11.21 8.40
C ARG A 149 30.94 -10.32 7.20
N GLN A 150 32.08 -9.65 7.13
CA GLN A 150 32.40 -8.74 6.02
C GLN A 150 32.37 -9.43 4.65
N CYS A 151 32.76 -10.72 4.58
CA CYS A 151 32.75 -11.48 3.33
C CYS A 151 31.33 -11.81 2.82
N ILE A 152 30.32 -11.75 3.69
CA ILE A 152 28.92 -12.08 3.40
C ILE A 152 28.13 -10.84 2.98
N LEU A 153 28.64 -9.64 3.28
CA LEU A 153 28.00 -8.36 2.93
C LEU A 153 27.47 -8.29 1.48
N PRO A 154 28.19 -8.74 0.44
CA PRO A 154 27.67 -8.70 -0.93
C PRO A 154 26.42 -9.57 -1.14
N GLN A 155 26.30 -10.69 -0.42
CA GLN A 155 25.11 -11.56 -0.51
C GLN A 155 23.92 -10.91 0.20
N LEU A 156 24.16 -10.25 1.33
CA LEU A 156 23.11 -9.51 2.05
C LEU A 156 22.60 -8.32 1.24
N MET A 157 23.50 -7.55 0.64
CA MET A 157 23.15 -6.39 -0.19
C MET A 157 22.36 -6.73 -1.45
N GLU A 158 22.39 -7.99 -1.91
CA GLU A 158 21.55 -8.46 -3.01
C GLU A 158 20.05 -8.43 -2.68
N HIS A 159 19.71 -8.44 -1.38
CA HIS A 159 18.34 -8.41 -0.88
C HIS A 159 17.92 -7.05 -0.31
N VAL A 160 18.80 -6.04 -0.36
CA VAL A 160 18.49 -4.66 0.03
C VAL A 160 18.03 -3.89 -1.21
N ARG A 161 16.82 -3.32 -1.18
CA ARG A 161 16.19 -2.67 -2.34
C ARG A 161 16.61 -1.20 -2.45
N LEU A 162 17.92 -0.98 -2.62
CA LEU A 162 18.51 0.35 -2.77
C LEU A 162 17.79 1.28 -3.78
N PRO A 163 17.34 0.81 -4.95
CA PRO A 163 16.60 1.63 -5.92
C PRO A 163 15.30 2.25 -5.38
N LEU A 164 14.73 1.67 -4.32
CA LEU A 164 13.50 2.14 -3.67
C LEU A 164 13.78 3.08 -2.49
N THR A 165 15.05 3.33 -2.17
CA THR A 165 15.44 4.31 -1.15
C THR A 165 15.58 5.70 -1.76
N SER A 166 15.49 6.74 -0.93
CA SER A 166 15.60 8.10 -1.45
C SER A 166 16.99 8.37 -2.03
N LYS A 167 17.05 9.02 -3.20
CA LYS A 167 18.31 9.42 -3.85
C LYS A 167 19.23 10.18 -2.89
N ASP A 168 18.63 11.05 -2.08
CA ASP A 168 19.30 11.85 -1.07
C ASP A 168 19.95 10.98 0.02
N TYR A 169 19.27 9.95 0.49
CA TYR A 169 19.80 9.01 1.48
C TYR A 169 20.97 8.19 0.92
N ILE A 170 20.86 7.70 -0.33
CA ILE A 170 21.95 6.95 -0.98
C ILE A 170 23.22 7.79 -1.01
N LEU A 171 23.13 9.05 -1.46
CA LEU A 171 24.28 9.93 -1.61
C LEU A 171 24.90 10.35 -0.26
N LYS A 172 24.06 10.58 0.75
CA LYS A 172 24.52 11.08 2.07
C LYS A 172 25.00 9.98 3.00
N ASN A 173 24.40 8.77 2.96
CA ASN A 173 24.64 7.72 3.94
C ASN A 173 25.29 6.46 3.34
N ILE A 174 24.84 6.01 2.16
CA ILE A 174 25.26 4.71 1.61
C ILE A 174 26.59 4.81 0.87
N VAL A 175 26.78 5.83 0.03
CA VAL A 175 28.01 6.05 -0.74
C VAL A 175 29.21 6.33 0.17
N VAL A 176 28.98 6.93 1.34
CA VAL A 176 30.04 7.29 2.30
C VAL A 176 30.40 6.16 3.28
N GLU A 177 29.61 5.08 3.33
CA GLU A 177 29.82 3.96 4.27
C GLU A 177 31.10 3.17 3.90
N PRO A 178 32.09 3.07 4.81
CA PRO A 178 33.36 2.40 4.52
C PRO A 178 33.23 0.95 4.06
N LEU A 179 32.24 0.20 4.56
CA LEU A 179 32.05 -1.20 4.14
C LEU A 179 31.60 -1.33 2.67
N ILE A 180 30.86 -0.34 2.17
CA ILE A 180 30.40 -0.29 0.78
C ILE A 180 31.53 0.15 -0.14
N LEU A 181 32.27 1.21 0.25
CA LEU A 181 33.43 1.71 -0.51
C LEU A 181 34.53 0.65 -0.67
N ASN A 182 34.74 -0.18 0.34
CA ASN A 182 35.74 -1.25 0.32
C ASN A 182 35.27 -2.53 -0.38
N CYS A 183 34.05 -2.57 -0.92
CA CYS A 183 33.50 -3.74 -1.59
C CYS A 183 32.99 -3.40 -3.00
N PHE A 184 33.75 -3.82 -4.02
CA PHE A 184 33.41 -3.57 -5.43
C PHE A 184 31.99 -4.02 -5.81
N LYS A 185 31.55 -5.21 -5.34
CA LYS A 185 30.22 -5.75 -5.66
C LYS A 185 29.10 -4.94 -5.00
N CYS A 186 29.29 -4.48 -3.76
CA CYS A 186 28.30 -3.62 -3.09
C CYS A 186 28.23 -2.23 -3.75
N TYR A 187 29.38 -1.67 -4.13
CA TYR A 187 29.42 -0.40 -4.84
C TYR A 187 28.74 -0.47 -6.21
N HIS A 188 28.87 -1.61 -6.92
CA HIS A 188 28.13 -1.86 -8.16
C HIS A 188 26.61 -1.80 -7.95
N TYR A 189 26.09 -2.35 -6.84
CA TYR A 189 24.67 -2.27 -6.52
C TYR A 189 24.17 -0.85 -6.26
N VAL A 190 25.00 -0.01 -5.64
CA VAL A 190 24.70 1.42 -5.45
C VAL A 190 24.67 2.16 -6.79
N PHE A 191 25.64 1.90 -7.66
CA PHE A 191 25.69 2.50 -8.99
C PHE A 191 24.48 2.11 -9.85
N GLU A 192 24.10 0.83 -9.82
CA GLU A 192 22.89 0.31 -10.47
C GLU A 192 21.64 1.03 -9.96
N ALA A 193 21.49 1.17 -8.63
CA ALA A 193 20.35 1.87 -8.04
C ALA A 193 20.26 3.34 -8.47
N LEU A 194 21.37 4.08 -8.46
CA LEU A 194 21.40 5.47 -8.91
C LEU A 194 21.03 5.61 -10.38
N ASN A 195 21.45 4.67 -11.24
CA ASN A 195 21.05 4.67 -12.65
C ASN A 195 19.57 4.38 -12.83
N THR A 196 19.02 3.41 -12.11
CA THR A 196 17.58 3.10 -12.12
C THR A 196 16.75 4.31 -11.71
N ILE A 197 17.14 5.01 -10.65
CA ILE A 197 16.43 6.22 -10.16
C ILE A 197 16.48 7.36 -11.18
N ASN A 198 17.53 7.47 -11.99
CA ASN A 198 17.70 8.54 -12.97
C ASN A 198 17.17 8.19 -14.38
N SER A 199 16.73 6.95 -14.61
CA SER A 199 16.33 6.45 -15.93
C SER A 199 14.81 6.49 -16.11
N GLU A 200 14.34 7.04 -17.23
CA GLU A 200 12.92 7.03 -17.64
C GLU A 200 12.53 5.75 -18.41
N ASP A 201 13.49 4.84 -18.65
CA ASP A 201 13.30 3.60 -19.41
C ASP A 201 12.87 2.39 -18.54
N PHE A 202 12.40 1.34 -19.21
CA PHE A 202 11.90 0.08 -18.62
C PHE A 202 12.85 -0.51 -17.57
N ILE A 203 12.43 -0.46 -16.30
CA ILE A 203 13.19 -0.98 -15.16
C ILE A 203 13.10 -2.52 -15.18
N PRO A 204 14.23 -3.25 -15.25
CA PRO A 204 14.22 -4.71 -15.17
C PRO A 204 13.61 -5.18 -13.85
N GLN A 205 12.65 -6.09 -13.91
CA GLN A 205 12.03 -6.70 -12.72
C GLN A 205 12.99 -7.69 -12.06
N ILE A 206 13.86 -7.17 -11.20
CA ILE A 206 14.77 -7.95 -10.36
C ILE A 206 14.37 -7.65 -8.91
N VAL A 207 14.59 -8.60 -7.98
CA VAL A 207 14.22 -8.52 -6.55
C VAL A 207 14.53 -7.16 -5.90
N ARG A 208 15.59 -6.47 -6.35
CA ARG A 208 16.03 -5.16 -5.84
C ARG A 208 15.18 -3.96 -6.30
N ASN A 209 14.39 -4.12 -7.36
CA ASN A 209 13.52 -3.09 -7.95
C ASN A 209 12.04 -3.30 -7.61
N ILE A 210 11.70 -4.37 -6.87
CA ILE A 210 10.32 -4.72 -6.53
C ILE A 210 10.08 -4.30 -5.07
N PRO A 211 9.11 -3.42 -4.77
CA PRO A 211 8.77 -3.07 -3.39
C PRO A 211 8.46 -4.29 -2.53
N ARG A 212 8.84 -4.23 -1.25
CA ARG A 212 8.28 -5.15 -0.24
C ARG A 212 6.77 -4.91 -0.25
N HIS A 213 5.97 -5.94 0.06
CA HIS A 213 4.52 -5.78 0.21
C HIS A 213 4.31 -4.57 1.11
N GLY A 214 3.87 -3.47 0.50
CA GLY A 214 3.82 -2.19 1.19
C GLY A 214 2.80 -2.27 2.29
N ASP A 215 2.96 -1.43 3.30
CA ASP A 215 1.91 -1.11 4.27
C ASP A 215 0.76 -0.30 3.64
N LYS A 216 0.70 -0.21 2.30
CA LYS A 216 -0.33 0.53 1.58
C LYS A 216 -1.61 -0.29 1.54
N VAL A 217 -2.70 0.39 1.90
CA VAL A 217 -4.06 -0.14 1.90
C VAL A 217 -4.87 0.56 0.81
N ILE A 218 -5.96 -0.06 0.38
CA ILE A 218 -6.92 0.61 -0.51
C ILE A 218 -8.01 1.20 0.38
N LEU A 219 -8.27 2.50 0.24
CA LEU A 219 -9.35 3.19 0.94
C LEU A 219 -10.57 3.30 0.02
N ALA A 220 -11.75 3.07 0.58
CA ALA A 220 -13.04 3.28 -0.09
C ALA A 220 -13.98 4.03 0.86
N VAL A 221 -14.58 5.13 0.39
CA VAL A 221 -15.51 5.93 1.21
C VAL A 221 -16.81 6.14 0.44
N GLY A 222 -17.93 5.86 1.10
CA GLY A 222 -19.25 6.11 0.56
C GLY A 222 -19.72 5.02 -0.40
N GLY A 223 -20.43 5.45 -1.46
CA GLY A 223 -21.04 4.55 -2.46
C GLY A 223 -22.56 4.47 -2.36
N ASN A 224 -23.21 3.91 -3.40
CA ASN A 224 -24.67 3.79 -3.47
C ASN A 224 -25.08 2.34 -3.13
N GLY A 225 -25.30 2.05 -1.84
CA GLY A 225 -25.71 0.74 -1.33
C GLY A 225 -26.90 0.84 -0.35
N PHE A 226 -27.54 -0.31 -0.06
CA PHE A 226 -28.63 -0.42 0.92
C PHE A 226 -28.18 -0.28 2.39
N ARG A 227 -26.87 -0.06 2.64
CA ARG A 227 -26.26 0.08 3.97
C ARG A 227 -25.56 1.44 4.08
N LYS A 228 -25.35 1.87 5.33
CA LYS A 228 -24.72 3.14 5.75
C LYS A 228 -23.74 3.71 4.71
N ILE A 229 -24.04 4.90 4.20
CA ILE A 229 -23.29 5.61 3.16
C ILE A 229 -22.16 6.47 3.78
N ASN A 230 -22.01 6.42 5.12
CA ASN A 230 -21.05 7.22 5.87
C ASN A 230 -19.80 6.46 6.34
N CYS A 231 -19.50 5.24 5.89
CA CYS A 231 -18.30 4.53 6.36
C CYS A 231 -17.12 4.64 5.39
N LEU A 232 -15.94 4.98 5.94
CA LEU A 232 -14.67 4.62 5.33
C LEU A 232 -14.46 3.12 5.55
N GLU A 233 -14.21 2.39 4.48
CA GLU A 233 -13.70 1.04 4.50
C GLU A 233 -12.27 1.04 3.95
N TRP A 234 -11.45 0.09 4.41
CA TRP A 234 -10.12 -0.10 3.85
C TRP A 234 -9.80 -1.57 3.68
N PHE A 235 -9.14 -1.89 2.58
CA PHE A 235 -8.70 -3.22 2.24
C PHE A 235 -7.22 -3.37 2.56
N ASP A 236 -6.87 -4.39 3.36
CA ASP A 236 -5.50 -4.80 3.62
C ASP A 236 -5.08 -5.89 2.63
N PRO A 237 -4.21 -5.60 1.65
CA PRO A 237 -3.74 -6.57 0.67
C PRO A 237 -2.90 -7.69 1.29
N ARG A 238 -2.36 -7.49 2.51
CA ARG A 238 -1.53 -8.49 3.20
C ARG A 238 -2.39 -9.58 3.83
N THR A 239 -3.56 -9.21 4.34
CA THR A 239 -4.50 -10.13 5.00
C THR A 239 -5.67 -10.53 4.11
N ASP A 240 -5.86 -9.85 2.98
CA ASP A 240 -7.00 -10.03 2.06
C ASP A 240 -8.33 -9.80 2.80
N GLN A 241 -8.40 -8.73 3.60
CA GLN A 241 -9.56 -8.41 4.43
C GLN A 241 -9.95 -6.94 4.31
N TRP A 242 -11.26 -6.70 4.40
CA TRP A 242 -11.85 -5.38 4.54
C TRP A 242 -12.05 -5.03 6.02
N HIS A 243 -11.76 -3.78 6.35
CA HIS A 243 -11.87 -3.22 7.69
C HIS A 243 -12.65 -1.91 7.64
N PHE A 244 -13.32 -1.58 8.75
CA PHE A 244 -14.03 -0.31 8.90
C PHE A 244 -13.11 0.73 9.53
N GLY A 245 -13.08 1.92 8.93
CA GLY A 245 -12.44 3.12 9.44
C GLY A 245 -13.45 4.09 10.09
N PRO A 246 -13.02 5.33 10.36
CA PRO A 246 -13.88 6.36 10.95
C PRO A 246 -15.08 6.69 10.07
N GLU A 247 -16.25 6.85 10.70
CA GLU A 247 -17.47 7.30 10.02
C GLU A 247 -17.32 8.77 9.59
N LEU A 248 -17.76 9.08 8.37
CA LEU A 248 -17.92 10.44 7.87
C LEU A 248 -18.92 11.22 8.74
N ILE A 249 -18.67 12.53 8.86
CA ILE A 249 -19.57 13.45 9.59
C ILE A 249 -20.96 13.47 8.95
N THR A 250 -21.03 13.34 7.64
CA THR A 250 -22.27 13.35 6.84
C THR A 250 -22.27 12.21 5.85
N ASP A 251 -23.42 11.61 5.57
CA ASP A 251 -23.58 10.66 4.46
C ASP A 251 -23.32 11.35 3.12
N ARG A 252 -22.47 10.75 2.28
CA ARG A 252 -22.08 11.33 0.98
C ARG A 252 -21.96 10.28 -0.12
N CYS A 253 -22.32 10.69 -1.33
CA CYS A 253 -22.04 9.91 -2.53
C CYS A 253 -21.60 10.83 -3.67
N GLN A 254 -21.01 10.25 -4.73
CA GLN A 254 -20.53 10.98 -5.91
C GLN A 254 -19.46 12.05 -5.57
N ASN A 255 -18.85 11.90 -4.40
CA ASN A 255 -17.68 12.60 -3.91
C ASN A 255 -16.41 12.01 -4.55
N SER A 256 -15.29 12.69 -4.38
CA SER A 256 -13.99 12.20 -4.83
C SER A 256 -13.04 12.12 -3.66
N LEU A 257 -12.32 11.00 -3.58
CA LEU A 257 -11.27 10.79 -2.59
C LEU A 257 -9.90 11.03 -3.20
N VAL A 258 -9.05 11.73 -2.47
CA VAL A 258 -7.63 11.83 -2.78
C VAL A 258 -6.78 11.74 -1.52
N VAL A 259 -5.53 11.33 -1.69
CA VAL A 259 -4.56 11.25 -0.59
C VAL A 259 -3.41 12.19 -0.88
N ILE A 260 -3.03 12.99 0.12
CA ILE A 260 -1.84 13.84 0.12
C ILE A 260 -0.83 13.26 1.12
N ASN A 261 0.44 13.18 0.71
CA ASN A 261 1.56 12.77 1.57
C ASN A 261 1.34 11.42 2.29
N ASP A 262 0.64 10.48 1.64
CA ASP A 262 0.25 9.14 2.15
C ASP A 262 -0.54 9.13 3.48
N ASN A 263 -0.81 10.29 4.11
CA ASN A 263 -1.39 10.38 5.46
C ASN A 263 -2.68 11.21 5.52
N PHE A 264 -2.88 12.14 4.59
CA PHE A 264 -4.04 13.03 4.62
C PHE A 264 -5.03 12.65 3.53
N VAL A 265 -6.16 12.07 3.94
CA VAL A 265 -7.24 11.71 3.03
C VAL A 265 -8.20 12.88 2.94
N PHE A 266 -8.50 13.31 1.72
CA PHE A 266 -9.47 14.36 1.46
C PHE A 266 -10.68 13.79 0.75
N ASP A 267 -11.85 14.16 1.25
CA ASP A 267 -13.14 13.85 0.68
C ASP A 267 -13.77 15.13 0.11
N VAL A 268 -13.81 15.23 -1.21
CA VAL A 268 -14.04 16.47 -1.95
C VAL A 268 -15.38 16.42 -2.69
N GLY A 269 -16.27 17.38 -2.41
CA GLY A 269 -17.52 17.55 -3.14
C GLY A 269 -18.46 16.35 -3.09
N GLY A 270 -19.36 16.22 -4.06
CA GLY A 270 -20.40 15.19 -4.07
C GLY A 270 -21.72 15.70 -3.50
N ASN A 271 -22.54 14.77 -3.05
CA ASN A 271 -23.94 15.01 -2.72
C ASN A 271 -24.28 14.49 -1.32
N VAL A 272 -25.10 15.23 -0.58
CA VAL A 272 -25.71 14.82 0.70
C VAL A 272 -27.18 14.50 0.42
N TYR A 273 -27.83 13.63 1.20
CA TYR A 273 -29.21 13.07 1.01
C TYR A 273 -30.34 13.97 0.46
N ASP A 274 -30.15 15.29 0.35
CA ASP A 274 -31.06 16.27 -0.28
C ASP A 274 -30.81 16.52 -1.78
N PHE A 275 -29.94 15.75 -2.44
CA PHE A 275 -29.61 15.81 -3.87
C PHE A 275 -28.83 17.05 -4.36
N GLU A 276 -28.56 18.01 -3.49
CA GLU A 276 -27.84 19.24 -3.80
C GLU A 276 -26.31 19.02 -3.80
N PRO A 277 -25.59 19.44 -4.86
CA PRO A 277 -24.13 19.39 -4.91
C PRO A 277 -23.56 20.28 -3.82
N HIS A 278 -22.55 19.77 -3.11
CA HIS A 278 -21.93 20.51 -2.02
C HIS A 278 -20.51 20.94 -2.38
N ARG A 279 -20.11 22.09 -1.85
CA ARG A 279 -18.72 22.57 -1.90
C ARG A 279 -17.84 22.00 -0.77
N SER A 280 -18.40 21.12 0.07
CA SER A 280 -17.72 20.71 1.31
C SER A 280 -16.54 19.81 1.03
N VAL A 281 -15.51 20.03 1.82
CA VAL A 281 -14.29 19.24 1.82
C VAL A 281 -14.05 18.78 3.24
N TYR A 282 -13.79 17.48 3.41
CA TYR A 282 -13.39 16.92 4.69
C TYR A 282 -12.00 16.32 4.58
N MET A 283 -11.26 16.35 5.68
CA MET A 283 -9.90 15.83 5.77
C MET A 283 -9.81 14.85 6.93
N LEU A 284 -9.10 13.74 6.71
CA LEU A 284 -8.80 12.72 7.69
C LEU A 284 -7.29 12.56 7.77
N ASP A 285 -6.75 12.78 8.97
CA ASP A 285 -5.34 12.53 9.28
C ASP A 285 -5.18 11.09 9.79
N LEU A 286 -4.55 10.25 8.97
CA LEU A 286 -4.27 8.84 9.28
C LEU A 286 -3.10 8.66 10.25
N SER A 287 -2.28 9.70 10.46
CA SER A 287 -1.16 9.65 11.42
C SER A 287 -1.60 9.88 12.87
N SER A 288 -2.84 10.34 13.08
CA SER A 288 -3.43 10.53 14.41
C SER A 288 -3.65 9.19 15.13
N GLU A 289 -3.42 9.17 16.44
CA GLU A 289 -3.76 8.02 17.30
C GLU A 289 -5.27 7.69 17.30
N SER A 290 -6.11 8.66 16.93
CA SER A 290 -7.55 8.49 16.79
C SER A 290 -8.03 9.26 15.55
N PRO A 291 -7.91 8.66 14.35
CA PRO A 291 -8.30 9.31 13.10
C PRO A 291 -9.79 9.67 13.13
N CYS A 292 -10.11 10.92 12.81
CA CYS A 292 -11.48 11.38 12.65
C CYS A 292 -11.56 12.41 11.53
N TRP A 293 -12.67 12.41 10.80
CA TRP A 293 -12.92 13.38 9.75
C TRP A 293 -13.10 14.78 10.34
N GLN A 294 -12.50 15.77 9.71
CA GLN A 294 -12.57 17.18 10.10
C GLN A 294 -12.96 18.04 8.89
N PRO A 295 -13.80 19.08 9.06
CA PRO A 295 -14.08 20.02 8.00
C PRO A 295 -12.80 20.73 7.53
N SER A 296 -12.63 20.81 6.22
CA SER A 296 -11.58 21.60 5.55
C SER A 296 -12.21 22.84 4.90
N VAL A 297 -11.41 23.60 4.16
CA VAL A 297 -11.88 24.78 3.41
C VAL A 297 -12.77 24.31 2.26
N ASP A 298 -13.97 24.85 2.22
CA ASP A 298 -14.94 24.62 1.15
C ASP A 298 -14.40 25.08 -0.22
N MET A 299 -14.75 24.33 -1.27
CA MET A 299 -14.56 24.73 -2.66
C MET A 299 -15.29 26.05 -2.98
N LEU A 300 -14.88 26.71 -4.05
CA LEU A 300 -15.52 27.91 -4.57
C LEU A 300 -16.81 27.58 -5.33
N VAL A 301 -16.87 26.41 -5.97
CA VAL A 301 -18.01 25.94 -6.77
C VAL A 301 -18.55 24.64 -6.20
N GLU A 302 -19.87 24.48 -6.24
CA GLU A 302 -20.54 23.23 -5.89
C GLU A 302 -20.32 22.19 -7.01
N ARG A 303 -19.85 20.99 -6.65
CA ARG A 303 -19.50 19.95 -7.63
C ARG A 303 -19.92 18.59 -7.12
N LYS A 304 -20.73 17.87 -7.90
CA LYS A 304 -20.87 16.41 -7.82
C LYS A 304 -20.32 15.76 -9.09
N LEU A 305 -19.87 14.50 -9.00
CA LEU A 305 -19.28 13.78 -10.14
C LEU A 305 -18.10 14.54 -10.79
N SER A 306 -17.38 15.34 -10.02
CA SER A 306 -16.14 15.98 -10.46
C SER A 306 -15.03 14.95 -10.53
N GLY A 307 -14.03 15.23 -11.37
CA GLY A 307 -12.77 14.50 -11.31
C GLY A 307 -11.80 15.25 -10.41
N VAL A 308 -11.11 14.52 -9.53
CA VAL A 308 -10.12 15.10 -8.62
C VAL A 308 -8.77 14.42 -8.80
N GLY A 309 -7.70 15.19 -8.77
CA GLY A 309 -6.32 14.69 -8.82
C GLY A 309 -5.39 15.54 -7.96
N VAL A 310 -4.26 14.95 -7.55
CA VAL A 310 -3.25 15.62 -6.72
C VAL A 310 -1.98 15.81 -7.53
N ILE A 311 -1.47 17.05 -7.58
CA ILE A 311 -0.18 17.38 -8.18
C ILE A 311 0.58 18.29 -7.21
N ASN A 312 1.79 17.90 -6.81
CA ASN A 312 2.62 18.65 -5.87
C ASN A 312 1.85 19.10 -4.61
N ASP A 313 1.22 18.13 -3.93
CA ASP A 313 0.38 18.31 -2.73
C ASP A 313 -0.85 19.22 -2.88
N ASN A 314 -1.17 19.66 -4.10
CA ASN A 314 -2.35 20.48 -4.37
C ASN A 314 -3.48 19.63 -4.94
N ILE A 315 -4.71 19.90 -4.52
CA ILE A 315 -5.89 19.17 -4.97
C ILE A 315 -6.54 19.93 -6.11
N TYR A 316 -6.69 19.30 -7.27
CA TYR A 316 -7.35 19.86 -8.43
C TYR A 316 -8.74 19.27 -8.56
N ALA A 317 -9.77 20.08 -8.40
CA ALA A 317 -11.16 19.70 -8.64
C ALA A 317 -11.61 20.22 -10.01
N VAL A 318 -11.97 19.30 -10.91
CA VAL A 318 -12.25 19.61 -12.30
C VAL A 318 -13.66 19.19 -12.68
N GLY A 319 -14.36 20.09 -13.38
CA GLY A 319 -15.69 19.84 -13.95
C GLY A 319 -16.71 19.37 -12.92
N GLY A 320 -17.47 18.34 -13.28
CA GLY A 320 -18.60 17.85 -12.50
C GLY A 320 -19.91 18.54 -12.87
N PHE A 321 -20.87 18.48 -11.95
CA PHE A 321 -22.22 19.01 -12.13
C PHE A 321 -22.58 19.95 -10.97
N ASP A 322 -23.16 21.10 -11.31
CA ASP A 322 -23.78 22.07 -10.39
C ASP A 322 -25.27 22.18 -10.74
N ASP A 323 -26.16 22.18 -9.76
CA ASP A 323 -27.60 22.13 -10.01
C ASP A 323 -28.16 23.43 -10.63
N ARG A 324 -27.45 24.56 -10.49
CA ARG A 324 -27.83 25.84 -11.10
C ARG A 324 -27.31 25.98 -12.53
N PHE A 325 -26.09 25.49 -12.80
CA PHE A 325 -25.38 25.73 -14.06
C PHE A 325 -25.23 24.49 -14.95
N GLY A 326 -25.56 23.30 -14.45
CA GLY A 326 -25.42 22.02 -15.13
C GLY A 326 -23.97 21.53 -15.17
N ASN A 327 -23.58 20.93 -16.31
CA ASN A 327 -22.23 20.42 -16.52
C ASN A 327 -21.19 21.54 -16.50
N LEU A 328 -20.15 21.39 -15.68
CA LEU A 328 -19.10 22.39 -15.50
C LEU A 328 -17.89 22.09 -16.39
N GLN A 329 -17.32 23.14 -16.99
CA GLN A 329 -15.96 23.12 -17.54
C GLN A 329 -14.93 23.77 -16.61
N SER A 330 -15.41 24.45 -15.56
CA SER A 330 -14.55 25.16 -14.63
C SER A 330 -13.71 24.18 -13.82
N ALA A 331 -12.55 24.64 -13.37
CA ALA A 331 -11.68 23.90 -12.48
C ALA A 331 -11.11 24.83 -11.42
N GLU A 332 -10.80 24.27 -10.27
CA GLU A 332 -10.23 24.98 -9.14
C GLU A 332 -9.18 24.11 -8.45
N VAL A 333 -8.23 24.77 -7.80
CA VAL A 333 -7.14 24.12 -7.10
C VAL A 333 -7.11 24.57 -5.65
N PHE A 334 -7.01 23.61 -4.75
CA PHE A 334 -6.69 23.81 -3.34
C PHE A 334 -5.18 23.77 -3.19
N ASP A 335 -4.62 24.89 -2.75
CA ASP A 335 -3.22 24.96 -2.37
C ASP A 335 -3.09 24.54 -0.89
N TYR A 336 -2.47 23.38 -0.65
CA TYR A 336 -2.36 22.82 0.70
C TYR A 336 -1.48 23.68 1.61
N ASN A 337 -0.51 24.43 1.08
CA ASN A 337 0.35 25.28 1.90
C ASN A 337 -0.38 26.53 2.36
N THR A 338 -1.17 27.13 1.48
CA THR A 338 -1.94 28.36 1.79
C THR A 338 -3.32 28.09 2.37
N GLN A 339 -3.78 26.83 2.33
CA GLN A 339 -5.11 26.41 2.77
C GLN A 339 -6.21 27.23 2.08
N ALA A 340 -6.11 27.40 0.76
CA ALA A 340 -7.05 28.21 -0.01
C ALA A 340 -7.35 27.60 -1.38
N TRP A 341 -8.62 27.70 -1.77
CA TRP A 341 -9.06 27.39 -3.12
C TRP A 341 -8.92 28.61 -4.03
N ARG A 342 -8.54 28.38 -5.28
CA ARG A 342 -8.56 29.39 -6.35
C ARG A 342 -9.02 28.77 -7.66
N MET A 343 -9.71 29.57 -8.48
CA MET A 343 -10.03 29.19 -9.84
C MET A 343 -8.76 29.06 -10.69
N ILE A 344 -8.76 28.11 -11.61
CA ILE A 344 -7.76 27.95 -12.68
C ILE A 344 -8.44 28.04 -14.04
N SER A 345 -7.66 28.00 -15.11
CA SER A 345 -8.19 27.91 -16.47
C SER A 345 -9.20 26.77 -16.59
N SER A 346 -10.28 27.05 -17.32
CA SER A 346 -11.34 26.06 -17.58
C SER A 346 -10.94 25.11 -18.71
N MET A 347 -11.48 23.89 -18.68
CA MET A 347 -11.36 22.94 -19.79
C MET A 347 -11.88 23.56 -21.09
N THR A 348 -11.38 23.07 -22.23
CA THR A 348 -11.81 23.60 -23.54
C THR A 348 -13.18 23.06 -23.95
N SER A 349 -13.56 21.88 -23.46
CA SER A 349 -14.87 21.27 -23.70
C SER A 349 -15.63 21.03 -22.41
N ILE A 350 -16.93 21.32 -22.42
CA ILE A 350 -17.85 20.92 -21.35
C ILE A 350 -18.07 19.41 -21.44
N ARG A 351 -17.79 18.71 -20.35
CA ARG A 351 -17.96 17.26 -20.23
C ARG A 351 -18.37 16.88 -18.82
N SER A 352 -19.11 15.78 -18.69
CA SER A 352 -19.43 15.13 -17.42
C SER A 352 -19.14 13.62 -17.50
N LEU A 353 -19.19 12.91 -16.37
CA LEU A 353 -18.94 11.46 -16.32
C LEU A 353 -17.59 11.04 -16.94
N PHE A 354 -16.62 11.94 -16.93
CA PHE A 354 -15.25 11.71 -17.37
C PHE A 354 -14.44 11.13 -16.21
N ALA A 355 -13.28 10.58 -16.54
CA ALA A 355 -12.32 10.11 -15.56
C ALA A 355 -11.11 11.03 -15.50
N VAL A 356 -10.47 11.11 -14.34
CA VAL A 356 -9.25 11.92 -14.13
C VAL A 356 -8.09 11.02 -13.72
N GLY A 357 -6.90 11.30 -14.25
CA GLY A 357 -5.66 10.68 -13.82
C GLY A 357 -4.51 11.67 -13.83
N VAL A 358 -3.55 11.51 -12.92
CA VAL A 358 -2.35 12.35 -12.86
C VAL A 358 -1.15 11.54 -13.34
N LEU A 359 -0.50 12.00 -14.40
CA LEU A 359 0.67 11.35 -14.97
C LEU A 359 1.74 12.41 -15.27
N ASN A 360 2.94 12.23 -14.69
CA ASN A 360 4.08 13.14 -14.85
C ASN A 360 3.73 14.60 -14.52
N ASP A 361 3.09 14.84 -13.37
CA ASP A 361 2.63 16.16 -12.89
C ASP A 361 1.66 16.89 -13.83
N ILE A 362 1.03 16.15 -14.73
CA ILE A 362 0.00 16.63 -15.64
C ILE A 362 -1.32 15.95 -15.30
N LEU A 363 -2.38 16.73 -15.21
CA LEU A 363 -3.74 16.23 -14.98
C LEU A 363 -4.36 15.86 -16.33
N TYR A 364 -4.89 14.66 -16.47
CA TYR A 364 -5.59 14.20 -17.66
C TYR A 364 -7.07 14.01 -17.37
N VAL A 365 -7.91 14.55 -18.24
CA VAL A 365 -9.36 14.35 -18.26
C VAL A 365 -9.71 13.50 -19.47
N VAL A 366 -10.23 12.30 -19.21
CA VAL A 366 -10.38 11.23 -20.20
C VAL A 366 -11.86 10.94 -20.45
N GLY A 367 -12.30 11.09 -21.70
CA GLY A 367 -13.65 10.74 -22.12
C GLY A 367 -14.74 11.58 -21.46
N GLY A 368 -15.80 10.93 -21.00
CA GLY A 368 -17.01 11.55 -20.47
C GLY A 368 -18.10 11.68 -21.54
N GLN A 369 -19.04 12.58 -21.31
CA GLN A 369 -20.15 12.88 -22.22
C GLN A 369 -20.19 14.38 -22.54
N ASP A 370 -20.53 14.72 -23.77
CA ASP A 370 -20.81 16.11 -24.16
C ASP A 370 -22.19 16.58 -23.67
N GLN A 371 -22.54 17.83 -23.94
CA GLN A 371 -23.86 18.39 -23.61
C GLN A 371 -25.03 17.65 -24.27
N SER A 372 -24.79 16.91 -25.36
CA SER A 372 -25.78 16.07 -26.04
C SER A 372 -25.79 14.63 -25.49
N GLN A 373 -25.15 14.39 -24.34
CA GLN A 373 -25.02 13.10 -23.68
C GLN A 373 -24.31 12.04 -24.52
N ARG A 374 -23.53 12.46 -25.53
CA ARG A 374 -22.78 11.51 -26.37
C ARG A 374 -21.44 11.20 -25.69
N PRO A 375 -21.11 9.91 -25.53
CA PRO A 375 -19.80 9.51 -25.02
C PRO A 375 -18.66 10.05 -25.90
N LEU A 376 -17.58 10.45 -25.24
CA LEU A 376 -16.41 11.08 -25.84
C LEU A 376 -15.23 10.12 -25.88
N ASP A 377 -14.46 10.19 -26.96
CA ASP A 377 -13.12 9.60 -27.08
C ASP A 377 -12.00 10.64 -26.85
N THR A 378 -12.37 11.92 -26.75
CA THR A 378 -11.42 13.02 -26.59
C THR A 378 -10.83 13.05 -25.19
N VAL A 379 -9.56 13.46 -25.13
CA VAL A 379 -8.80 13.59 -23.88
C VAL A 379 -8.15 14.98 -23.86
N GLU A 380 -8.25 15.64 -22.72
CA GLU A 380 -7.59 16.92 -22.46
C GLU A 380 -6.61 16.76 -21.31
N CYS A 381 -5.52 17.51 -21.33
CA CYS A 381 -4.60 17.56 -20.20
C CYS A 381 -4.32 18.99 -19.76
N TYR A 382 -4.15 19.19 -18.46
CA TYR A 382 -3.84 20.47 -17.84
C TYR A 382 -2.41 20.49 -17.32
N ASN A 383 -1.68 21.54 -17.70
CA ASN A 383 -0.35 21.81 -17.19
C ASN A 383 -0.40 22.93 -16.13
N PRO A 384 -0.18 22.62 -14.83
CA PRO A 384 -0.20 23.62 -13.76
C PRO A 384 0.82 24.74 -13.93
N SER A 385 1.98 24.47 -14.54
CA SER A 385 3.03 25.47 -14.74
C SER A 385 2.65 26.56 -15.75
N MET A 386 1.70 26.26 -16.64
CA MET A 386 1.23 27.15 -17.69
C MET A 386 -0.19 27.65 -17.46
N ASP A 387 -0.89 27.11 -16.46
CA ASP A 387 -2.34 27.30 -16.24
C ASP A 387 -3.14 27.13 -17.54
N MET A 388 -2.90 26.02 -18.26
CA MET A 388 -3.46 25.82 -19.59
C MET A 388 -3.87 24.37 -19.84
N TRP A 389 -5.06 24.22 -20.44
CA TRP A 389 -5.58 22.96 -20.98
C TRP A 389 -5.17 22.80 -22.45
N ARG A 390 -4.85 21.57 -22.85
CA ARG A 390 -4.58 21.21 -24.24
C ARG A 390 -5.19 19.85 -24.59
N PRO A 391 -5.72 19.67 -25.82
CA PRO A 391 -6.12 18.36 -26.28
C PRO A 391 -4.88 17.47 -26.45
N VAL A 392 -5.05 16.17 -26.19
CA VAL A 392 -4.07 15.12 -26.51
C VAL A 392 -4.71 14.09 -27.45
N ALA A 393 -4.00 13.02 -27.78
CA ALA A 393 -4.54 11.99 -28.65
C ALA A 393 -5.84 11.40 -28.09
N ASN A 394 -6.83 11.24 -28.95
CA ASN A 394 -8.11 10.61 -28.62
C ASN A 394 -7.92 9.11 -28.37
N MET A 395 -8.75 8.56 -27.49
CA MET A 395 -8.93 7.12 -27.33
C MET A 395 -9.47 6.49 -28.62
N ARG A 396 -9.33 5.17 -28.78
CA ARG A 396 -9.89 4.46 -29.93
C ARG A 396 -11.39 4.19 -29.75
N VAL A 397 -11.83 4.03 -28.50
CA VAL A 397 -13.22 3.80 -28.14
C VAL A 397 -13.73 5.00 -27.34
N ARG A 398 -14.98 5.40 -27.60
CA ARG A 398 -15.66 6.44 -26.83
C ARG A 398 -16.04 5.88 -25.47
N ARG A 399 -15.82 6.64 -24.40
CA ARG A 399 -16.03 6.15 -23.05
C ARG A 399 -16.61 7.25 -22.17
N SER A 400 -17.83 7.04 -21.68
CA SER A 400 -18.35 7.71 -20.49
C SER A 400 -18.34 6.77 -19.30
N CYS A 401 -18.28 7.30 -18.08
CA CYS A 401 -18.28 6.50 -16.85
C CYS A 401 -17.15 5.46 -16.82
N ALA A 402 -16.02 5.76 -17.48
CA ALA A 402 -14.82 4.93 -17.40
C ALA A 402 -14.08 5.21 -16.09
N GLY A 403 -13.19 4.29 -15.74
CA GLY A 403 -12.20 4.52 -14.69
C GLY A 403 -10.84 4.76 -15.31
N VAL A 404 -10.01 5.55 -14.63
CA VAL A 404 -8.65 5.84 -15.07
C VAL A 404 -7.68 5.59 -13.93
N GLY A 405 -6.57 4.91 -14.26
CA GLY A 405 -5.47 4.67 -13.34
C GLY A 405 -4.13 4.90 -14.04
N VAL A 406 -3.08 5.16 -13.25
CA VAL A 406 -1.73 5.39 -13.78
C VAL A 406 -0.80 4.34 -13.18
N LEU A 407 -0.14 3.57 -14.04
CA LEU A 407 0.78 2.51 -13.63
C LEU A 407 2.03 2.58 -14.50
N ASN A 408 3.22 2.60 -13.88
CA ASN A 408 4.51 2.59 -14.57
C ASN A 408 4.64 3.67 -15.67
N GLY A 409 4.18 4.89 -15.39
CA GLY A 409 4.23 6.00 -16.34
C GLY A 409 3.27 5.89 -17.53
N VAL A 410 2.25 5.03 -17.43
CA VAL A 410 1.22 4.79 -18.46
C VAL A 410 -0.16 5.07 -17.87
N LEU A 411 -1.00 5.80 -18.61
CA LEU A 411 -2.37 6.11 -18.25
C LEU A 411 -3.31 5.05 -18.84
N TYR A 412 -4.14 4.42 -18.03
CA TYR A 412 -5.08 3.38 -18.45
C TYR A 412 -6.52 3.90 -18.39
N ALA A 413 -7.29 3.70 -19.45
CA ALA A 413 -8.74 3.91 -19.48
C ALA A 413 -9.44 2.56 -19.47
N VAL A 414 -10.27 2.32 -18.46
CA VAL A 414 -10.82 1.01 -18.13
C VAL A 414 -12.35 1.05 -18.17
N GLY A 415 -12.95 0.18 -19.00
CA GLY A 415 -14.40 0.04 -19.09
C GLY A 415 -15.13 1.31 -19.56
N GLY A 416 -16.29 1.57 -18.96
CA GLY A 416 -17.20 2.66 -19.31
C GLY A 416 -18.33 2.23 -20.25
N VAL A 417 -18.96 3.21 -20.90
CA VAL A 417 -20.06 3.04 -21.84
C VAL A 417 -19.75 3.81 -23.11
N ASP A 418 -19.92 3.19 -24.28
CA ASP A 418 -19.68 3.83 -25.59
C ASP A 418 -20.92 4.48 -26.22
N GLY A 419 -22.06 4.34 -25.55
CA GLY A 419 -23.37 4.86 -25.93
C GLY A 419 -24.37 3.74 -26.22
N LEU A 420 -23.89 2.52 -26.45
CA LEU A 420 -24.69 1.32 -26.67
C LEU A 420 -24.41 0.29 -25.60
N ASP A 421 -23.14 -0.04 -25.41
CA ASP A 421 -22.70 -1.18 -24.61
C ASP A 421 -21.85 -0.75 -23.41
N CYS A 422 -21.96 -1.53 -22.34
CA CYS A 422 -21.00 -1.50 -21.25
C CYS A 422 -19.71 -2.18 -21.72
N LEU A 423 -18.55 -1.57 -21.45
CA LEU A 423 -17.27 -2.01 -21.98
C LEU A 423 -16.49 -2.84 -20.97
N SER A 424 -15.89 -3.95 -21.44
CA SER A 424 -14.80 -4.66 -20.75
C SER A 424 -13.42 -4.21 -21.22
N SER A 425 -13.36 -3.50 -22.35
CA SER A 425 -12.09 -3.15 -23.00
C SER A 425 -11.28 -2.15 -22.19
N VAL A 426 -9.95 -2.25 -22.34
CA VAL A 426 -8.97 -1.38 -21.67
C VAL A 426 -8.02 -0.80 -22.71
N GLU A 427 -7.69 0.48 -22.59
CA GLU A 427 -6.72 1.17 -23.43
C GLU A 427 -5.64 1.84 -22.59
N ALA A 428 -4.42 1.88 -23.11
CA ALA A 428 -3.25 2.44 -22.44
C ALA A 428 -2.64 3.58 -23.28
N TYR A 429 -2.38 4.71 -22.65
CA TYR A 429 -1.75 5.89 -23.24
C TYR A 429 -0.36 6.10 -22.68
N LYS A 430 0.61 6.22 -23.59
CA LYS A 430 1.99 6.56 -23.24
C LYS A 430 2.30 7.99 -23.72
N PRO A 431 2.63 8.94 -22.83
CA PRO A 431 2.93 10.32 -23.22
C PRO A 431 4.09 10.44 -24.20
N SER A 432 5.13 9.62 -24.04
CA SER A 432 6.32 9.62 -24.93
C SER A 432 6.01 9.33 -26.40
N THR A 433 4.99 8.51 -26.68
CA THR A 433 4.55 8.20 -28.06
C THR A 433 3.33 9.01 -28.46
N GLY A 434 2.54 9.48 -27.51
CA GLY A 434 1.29 10.19 -27.74
C GLY A 434 0.20 9.29 -28.34
N VAL A 435 0.23 7.97 -28.09
CA VAL A 435 -0.69 7.01 -28.71
C VAL A 435 -1.42 6.16 -27.67
N TRP A 436 -2.71 5.91 -27.92
CA TRP A 436 -3.52 4.91 -27.21
C TRP A 436 -3.40 3.52 -27.86
N THR A 437 -3.17 2.51 -27.03
CA THR A 437 -3.02 1.10 -27.44
C THR A 437 -4.03 0.23 -26.71
N SER A 438 -4.67 -0.69 -27.42
CA SER A 438 -5.58 -1.67 -26.80
C SER A 438 -4.81 -2.63 -25.92
N MET A 439 -5.36 -2.91 -24.74
CA MET A 439 -4.85 -3.89 -23.78
C MET A 439 -5.79 -5.10 -23.73
N ALA A 440 -5.48 -6.05 -22.85
CA ALA A 440 -6.37 -7.17 -22.57
C ALA A 440 -7.65 -6.66 -21.90
N ASP A 441 -8.78 -7.25 -22.30
CA ASP A 441 -10.08 -6.92 -21.74
C ASP A 441 -10.23 -7.43 -20.29
N MET A 442 -11.04 -6.74 -19.52
CA MET A 442 -11.52 -7.23 -18.23
C MET A 442 -12.40 -8.48 -18.42
N LEU A 443 -12.47 -9.31 -17.37
CA LEU A 443 -13.35 -10.48 -17.37
C LEU A 443 -14.84 -10.13 -17.55
N LEU A 444 -15.26 -8.97 -17.04
CA LEU A 444 -16.64 -8.50 -17.10
C LEU A 444 -16.67 -7.03 -17.54
N PRO A 445 -17.67 -6.62 -18.34
CA PRO A 445 -17.93 -5.22 -18.62
C PRO A 445 -18.29 -4.42 -17.37
N ARG A 446 -17.76 -3.20 -17.23
CA ARG A 446 -17.98 -2.35 -16.05
C ARG A 446 -18.16 -0.89 -16.43
N LYS A 447 -19.15 -0.24 -15.80
CA LYS A 447 -19.37 1.21 -15.83
C LYS A 447 -19.26 1.78 -14.42
N TYR A 448 -18.81 3.04 -14.32
CA TYR A 448 -18.42 3.70 -13.09
C TYR A 448 -17.39 2.92 -12.24
N PRO A 449 -16.34 2.33 -12.85
CA PRO A 449 -15.30 1.72 -12.05
C PRO A 449 -14.43 2.82 -11.43
N GLU A 450 -14.22 2.78 -10.11
CA GLU A 450 -13.08 3.47 -9.50
C GLU A 450 -11.84 2.61 -9.70
N VAL A 451 -10.74 3.25 -10.06
CA VAL A 451 -9.52 2.56 -10.49
C VAL A 451 -8.37 3.11 -9.70
N VAL A 452 -7.84 2.28 -8.80
CA VAL A 452 -6.63 2.57 -8.02
C VAL A 452 -5.52 1.61 -8.41
N THR A 453 -4.28 2.06 -8.22
CA THR A 453 -3.08 1.26 -8.50
C THR A 453 -2.32 1.02 -7.22
N LEU A 454 -2.09 -0.25 -6.91
CA LEU A 454 -1.29 -0.69 -5.79
C LEU A 454 -0.10 -1.51 -6.33
N GLU A 455 1.12 -1.13 -5.97
CA GLU A 455 2.32 -1.85 -6.39
C GLU A 455 2.67 -2.98 -5.42
N GLY A 456 2.71 -4.22 -5.92
CA GLY A 456 3.19 -5.42 -5.22
C GLY A 456 3.00 -6.66 -6.11
N THR A 457 4.05 -7.45 -6.38
CA THR A 457 3.94 -8.59 -7.32
C THR A 457 4.66 -9.84 -6.86
N GLN A 458 3.98 -10.99 -7.02
CA GLN A 458 4.60 -12.21 -7.57
C GLN A 458 3.61 -13.21 -8.18
N SER A 459 2.32 -13.03 -7.98
CA SER A 459 1.28 -13.71 -8.73
C SER A 459 0.00 -12.89 -8.56
N ILE A 460 -0.87 -12.96 -9.57
CA ILE A 460 -2.13 -12.21 -9.70
C ILE A 460 -1.91 -10.90 -10.47
N LEU A 461 -2.71 -10.77 -11.54
CA LEU A 461 -3.06 -9.54 -12.23
C LEU A 461 -2.96 -8.37 -11.25
N SER A 462 -2.22 -7.32 -11.61
CA SER A 462 -2.35 -6.00 -10.97
C SER A 462 -3.83 -5.77 -10.70
N HIS A 463 -4.26 -5.89 -9.45
CA HIS A 463 -5.66 -5.73 -9.13
C HIS A 463 -5.95 -4.25 -9.34
N PHE A 464 -6.52 -3.92 -10.50
CA PHE A 464 -7.48 -2.84 -10.53
C PHE A 464 -8.64 -3.36 -9.67
N GLU A 465 -8.56 -3.13 -8.37
CA GLU A 465 -9.69 -3.40 -7.51
C GLU A 465 -10.72 -2.32 -7.83
N ILE A 466 -11.64 -2.70 -8.71
CA ILE A 466 -12.75 -1.87 -9.08
C ILE A 466 -13.78 -1.99 -7.95
N SER A 467 -13.76 -1.03 -7.03
CA SER A 467 -14.88 -0.84 -6.12
C SER A 467 -16.10 -0.46 -6.97
N SER A 468 -17.06 -1.37 -7.04
CA SER A 468 -18.30 -1.14 -7.76
C SER A 468 -19.25 -0.35 -6.87
N PHE A 469 -19.30 0.97 -7.00
CA PHE A 469 -20.39 1.74 -6.42
C PHE A 469 -20.96 2.78 -7.37
N SER A 470 -21.62 2.30 -8.44
CA SER A 470 -22.93 2.86 -8.79
C SER A 470 -23.76 1.84 -9.57
N LEU A 471 -24.75 1.26 -8.89
CA LEU A 471 -25.87 0.57 -9.51
C LEU A 471 -26.90 1.62 -9.95
N GLU A 472 -27.09 1.79 -11.26
CA GLU A 472 -28.29 2.44 -11.79
C GLU A 472 -29.17 1.39 -12.45
N TRP A 473 -30.38 1.26 -11.89
CA TRP A 473 -31.49 0.51 -12.47
C TRP A 473 -32.20 1.38 -13.51
N THR A 474 -32.28 0.89 -14.74
CA THR A 474 -33.33 1.35 -15.68
C THR A 474 -34.60 0.57 -15.41
N LYS A 475 -35.63 1.30 -15.00
CA LYS A 475 -37.03 0.88 -14.96
C LYS A 475 -37.46 0.46 -16.38
N TRP A 476 -37.95 -0.76 -16.55
CA TRP A 476 -38.73 -1.14 -17.72
C TRP A 476 -40.14 -1.53 -17.23
N GLU A 477 -41.13 -0.72 -17.62
CA GLU A 477 -42.55 -1.13 -17.72
C GLU A 477 -42.60 -2.21 -18.82
N PHE A 478 -43.30 -3.35 -18.74
CA PHE A 478 -44.50 -3.77 -18.01
C PHE A 478 -44.32 -5.14 -17.35
#